data_AF-A0ABD5DGI4-F1
#
_entry.id   AF-A0ABD5DGI4-F1
#
_cell.length_a   1.000
_cell.length_b   1.000
_cell.length_c   1.000
_cell.angle_alpha   90.00
_cell.angle_beta   90.00
_cell.angle_gamma   90.00
#
_symmetry.space_group_name_H-M   'P 1'
#
loop_
_entity.id
_entity.type
_entity.pdbx_description
1 polymer ?
#
loop_
_entity_poly.entity_id
_entity_poly.type
_entity_poly.pdbx_seq_one_letter_code
_entity_poly.pdbx_strand_id
1 'polypeptide(L)' 'MKQMLYLKMLAWLEDNIYCNPAIDDLALYMGYSRRFVYDVFYQYGQLPIGQYIRLRRLTIAAVS' A
#
# COMPACT_ATOMS: atom_id res chain seq x y z
N MET A 1 8.71 15.46 -0.77
CA MET A 1 8.59 14.59 -1.96
C MET A 1 8.11 13.18 -1.61
N LYS A 2 8.85 12.40 -0.80
CA LYS A 2 8.45 11.02 -0.44
C LYS A 2 7.09 10.91 0.28
N GLN A 3 6.70 11.89 1.08
CA GLN A 3 5.37 11.94 1.70
C GLN A 3 4.23 11.99 0.67
N MET A 4 4.40 12.72 -0.44
CA MET A 4 3.41 12.76 -1.52
C MET A 4 3.33 11.41 -2.25
N LEU A 5 4.47 10.73 -2.41
CA LEU A 5 4.50 9.37 -2.95
C LEU A 5 3.75 8.40 -2.03
N TYR A 6 3.94 8.50 -0.71
CA TYR A 6 3.19 7.70 0.25
C TYR A 6 1.68 7.92 0.13
N LEU A 7 1.21 9.17 0.07
CA LEU A 7 -0.22 9.47 -0.09
C LEU A 7 -0.77 8.90 -1.41
N LYS A 8 -0.01 8.98 -2.51
CA LYS A 8 -0.38 8.38 -3.78
C LYS A 8 -0.44 6.84 -3.71
N MET A 9 0.51 6.21 -3.02
CA MET A 9 0.51 4.76 -2.78
C MET A 9 -0.72 4.34 -1.97
N LEU A 10 -1.05 5.10 -0.92
CA LEU A 10 -2.19 4.83 -0.05
C LEU A 10 -3.51 4.92 -0.82
N ALA A 11 -3.70 5.99 -1.60
CA ALA A 11 -4.88 6.15 -2.44
C ALA A 11 -5.06 4.98 -3.41
N TRP A 12 -3.98 4.59 -4.11
CA TRP A 12 -4.04 3.46 -5.02
C TRP A 12 -4.37 2.14 -4.30
N LEU A 13 -3.81 1.89 -3.12
CA LEU A 13 -4.12 0.68 -2.35
C LEU A 13 -5.58 0.63 -1.91
N GLU A 14 -6.15 1.74 -1.45
CA GLU A 14 -7.55 1.82 -1.05
C GLU A 14 -8.49 1.57 -2.24
N ASP A 15 -8.20 2.16 -3.40
CA ASP A 15 -8.98 1.95 -4.63
C ASP A 15 -8.93 0.48 -5.11
N ASN A 16 -7.84 -0.22 -4.81
CA ASN A 16 -7.60 -1.59 -5.28
C ASN A 16 -7.75 -2.65 -4.19
N ILE A 17 -8.18 -2.30 -2.97
CA ILE A 17 -8.11 -3.19 -1.80
C ILE A 17 -8.90 -4.50 -1.97
N TYR A 18 -10.00 -4.45 -2.73
CA TYR A 18 -10.87 -5.58 -3.02
C TYR A 18 -10.24 -6.58 -4.01
N CYS A 19 -9.27 -6.14 -4.81
CA CYS A 19 -8.56 -6.97 -5.80
C CYS A 19 -7.39 -7.75 -5.20
N ASN A 20 -7.19 -7.72 -3.88
CA ASN A 20 -6.05 -8.31 -3.18
C ASN A 20 -4.69 -7.83 -3.77
N PRO A 21 -4.41 -6.52 -3.69
CA PRO A 21 -3.21 -5.96 -4.30
C PRO A 21 -1.95 -6.50 -3.63
N ALA A 22 -0.87 -6.65 -4.39
CA ALA A 22 0.46 -6.95 -3.89
C ALA A 22 1.37 -5.72 -4.02
N ILE A 23 2.49 -5.76 -3.30
CA ILE A 23 3.52 -4.72 -3.42
C ILE A 23 4.11 -4.65 -4.83
N ASP A 24 4.15 -5.75 -5.59
CA ASP A 24 4.62 -5.74 -6.98
C ASP A 24 3.69 -4.94 -7.89
N ASP A 25 2.38 -5.04 -7.69
CA ASP A 25 1.38 -4.27 -8.45
C ASP A 25 1.54 -2.77 -8.17
N LEU A 26 1.72 -2.42 -6.90
CA LEU A 26 1.98 -1.03 -6.51
C LEU A 26 3.31 -0.53 -7.07
N ALA A 27 4.35 -1.36 -7.07
CA ALA A 27 5.66 -1.01 -7.63
C ALA A 27 5.56 -0.74 -9.13
N LEU A 28 4.83 -1.58 -9.86
CA LEU A 28 4.52 -1.40 -11.28
C LEU A 28 3.75 -0.11 -11.52
N TYR A 29 2.68 0.15 -10.75
CA TYR A 29 1.89 1.37 -10.86
C TYR A 29 2.70 2.64 -10.58
N MET A 30 3.56 2.60 -9.56
CA MET A 30 4.35 3.76 -9.15
C MET A 30 5.58 3.99 -10.02
N GLY A 31 6.00 3.01 -10.83
CA GLY A 31 7.21 3.09 -11.66
C GLY A 31 8.51 3.01 -10.85
N TYR A 32 8.49 2.34 -9.69
CA TYR A 32 9.65 2.20 -8.81
C TYR A 32 9.93 0.74 -8.48
N SER A 33 11.12 0.46 -7.95
CA SER A 33 11.44 -0.88 -7.46
C SER A 33 10.59 -1.23 -6.23
N ARG A 34 10.30 -2.53 -6.07
CA ARG A 34 9.62 -3.08 -4.89
C ARG A 34 10.25 -2.61 -3.58
N ARG A 35 11.58 -2.57 -3.51
CA ARG A 35 12.33 -2.11 -2.34
C ARG A 35 12.07 -0.63 -2.04
N PHE A 36 12.14 0.23 -3.05
CA PHE A 36 11.87 1.66 -2.86
C PHE A 36 10.43 1.90 -2.39
N VAL A 37 9.45 1.20 -2.99
CA VAL A 37 8.05 1.27 -2.55
C VAL A 37 7.90 0.81 -1.10
N TYR A 38 8.52 -0.32 -0.74
CA TYR A 38 8.52 -0.80 0.64
C TYR A 38 9.09 0.25 1.61
N ASP A 39 10.27 0.80 1.30
CA ASP A 39 10.98 1.73 2.17
C ASP A 39 10.17 3.02 2.38
N VAL A 40 9.59 3.58 1.31
CA VAL A 40 8.72 4.77 1.40
C VAL A 40 7.45 4.45 2.18
N PHE A 41 6.80 3.32 1.89
CA PHE A 41 5.57 2.95 2.58
C PHE A 41 5.79 2.73 4.08
N TYR A 42 6.85 2.02 4.44
CA TYR A 42 7.21 1.77 5.83
C TYR A 42 7.59 3.06 6.57
N GLN A 43 8.37 3.94 5.93
CA GLN A 43 8.81 5.20 6.52
C GLN A 43 7.64 6.10 6.94
N TYR A 44 6.57 6.17 6.17
CA TYR A 44 5.44 7.07 6.45
C TYR A 44 4.23 6.37 7.08
N GLY A 45 3.98 5.12 6.70
CA GLY A 45 2.88 4.31 7.24
C GLY A 45 3.21 3.64 8.57
N GLN A 46 4.48 3.57 8.96
CA GLN A 46 4.95 2.93 10.21
C GLN A 46 4.56 1.45 10.34
N LEU A 47 4.23 0.80 9.23
CA LEU A 47 4.00 -0.63 9.16
C LEU A 47 4.30 -1.19 7.75
N PRO A 48 4.68 -2.48 7.64
CA PRO A 48 4.92 -3.11 6.34
C PRO A 48 3.66 -3.07 5.47
N ILE A 49 3.81 -2.77 4.18
CA ILE A 49 2.68 -2.69 3.25
C ILE A 49 1.82 -3.97 3.20
N GLY A 50 2.45 -5.16 3.27
CA GLY A 50 1.71 -6.42 3.31
C GLY A 50 0.83 -6.55 4.57
N GLN A 51 1.31 -6.04 5.71
CA GLN A 51 0.54 -5.99 6.94
C GLN A 51 -0.61 -4.98 6.83
N TYR A 52 -0.38 -3.83 6.19
CA TYR A 52 -1.41 -2.83 5.93
C TYR A 52 -2.57 -3.43 5.14
N ILE A 53 -2.27 -4.05 4.00
CA ILE A 53 -3.27 -4.66 3.10
C ILE A 53 -4.09 -5.72 3.85
N ARG A 54 -3.41 -6.60 4.61
CA ARG A 54 -4.08 -7.64 5.41
C ARG A 54 -5.01 -7.03 6.46
N LEU A 55 -4.53 -6.07 7.26
CA LEU A 55 -5.32 -5.42 8.29
C LEU A 55 -6.52 -4.70 7.69
N ARG A 56 -6.32 -3.98 6.58
CA ARG A 56 -7.38 -3.23 5.92
C ARG A 56 -8.51 -4.14 5.41
N ARG A 57 -8.16 -5.27 4.79
CA ARG A 57 -9.14 -6.28 4.36
C ARG A 57 -9.90 -6.90 5.54
N LEU A 58 -9.22 -7.17 6.66
CA LEU A 58 -9.87 -7.64 7.88
C LEU A 58 -10.86 -6.61 8.44
N THR A 59 -10.48 -5.33 8.47
CA THR A 59 -11.36 -4.24 8.90
C THR A 59 -12.58 -4.12 8.01
N ILE A 60 -12.41 -4.18 6.68
CA ILE A 60 -13.53 -4.17 5.73
C ILE A 60 -14.46 -5.35 6.02
N ALA A 61 -13.91 -6.56 6.11
CA ALA A 61 -14.70 -7.77 6.38
C ALA A 61 -15.41 -7.78 7.74
N ALA A 62 -14.91 -7.04 8.73
CA ALA A 62 -15.54 -6.91 10.04
C ALA A 62 -16.66 -5.87 10.09
N VAL A 63 -16.66 -4.93 9.14
CA VAL A 63 -17.69 -3.87 9.03
C VAL A 63 -18.78 -4.25 8.01
N SER A 64 -18.47 -5.18 7.09
CA SER A 64 -19.43 -5.86 6.20
C SER A 64 -20.38 -6.78 6.95
#